data_AF-A0A259S427-F1
#
_entry.id   AF-A0A259S427-F1
#
_cell.length_a   1.000
_cell.length_b   1.000
_cell.length_c   1.000
_cell.angle_alpha   90.00
_cell.angle_beta   90.00
_cell.angle_gamma   90.00
#
_symmetry.space_group_name_H-M   'P 1'
#
loop_
_entity.id
_entity.type
_entity.pdbx_description
1 polymer ?
#
loop_
_entity_poly.entity_id
_entity_poly.type
_entity_poly.pdbx_seq_one_letter_code
_entity_poly.pdbx_strand_id
1 'polypeptide(L)'
;MNLNEYEELARPVPPSAPVSISVDELEGLREGTLLYGYTCDRDSFHVYLTDGLLHRFVYSYDGTRTSYVAGTSLPARDIVPNKRVYPEPTSVELVRLLWARGVDVPLTRYSDERAALAMGHAWHGKVK
;
A
#
# COMPACT_ATOMS: atom_id res chain seq x y z
N MET A 1 2.20 -5.63 -8.10
CA MET A 1 1.19 -6.55 -8.70
C MET A 1 1.33 -6.54 -10.22
N ASN A 2 1.04 -7.66 -10.90
CA ASN A 2 0.98 -7.76 -12.37
C ASN A 2 -0.47 -7.62 -12.92
N LEU A 3 -0.64 -7.61 -14.24
CA LEU A 3 -1.96 -7.42 -14.87
C LEU A 3 -2.97 -8.52 -14.53
N ASN A 4 -2.58 -9.80 -14.59
CA ASN A 4 -3.48 -10.91 -14.31
C ASN A 4 -3.99 -10.86 -12.86
N GLU A 5 -3.08 -10.61 -11.92
CA GLU A 5 -3.42 -10.42 -10.51
C GLU A 5 -4.40 -9.26 -10.31
N TYR A 6 -4.24 -8.16 -11.05
CA TYR A 6 -5.13 -6.99 -11.01
C TYR A 6 -6.52 -7.26 -11.58
N GLU A 7 -6.64 -8.11 -12.60
CA GLU A 7 -7.94 -8.43 -13.22
C GLU A 7 -8.76 -9.43 -12.40
N GLU A 8 -8.11 -10.30 -11.62
CA GLU A 8 -8.78 -11.28 -10.73
C GLU A 8 -9.38 -10.66 -9.46
N LEU A 9 -9.17 -9.37 -9.24
CA LEU A 9 -9.55 -8.65 -8.05
C LEU A 9 -11.06 -8.30 -8.03
N ALA A 10 -11.81 -8.84 -7.05
CA ALA A 10 -13.23 -8.52 -6.81
C ALA A 10 -13.42 -7.39 -5.79
N ARG A 11 -14.37 -6.46 -6.03
CA ARG A 11 -14.61 -5.33 -5.12
C ARG A 11 -15.15 -5.76 -3.75
N PRO A 12 -14.66 -5.17 -2.63
CA PRO A 12 -15.07 -5.55 -1.28
C PRO A 12 -16.40 -4.95 -0.83
N VAL A 13 -17.01 -5.58 0.20
CA VAL A 13 -18.16 -5.06 0.96
C VAL A 13 -17.65 -4.40 2.25
N PRO A 14 -18.08 -3.17 2.63
CA PRO A 14 -17.53 -2.45 3.78
C PRO A 14 -17.61 -3.19 5.12
N PRO A 15 -16.61 -3.06 6.02
CA PRO A 15 -16.62 -3.75 7.31
C PRO A 15 -17.56 -3.09 8.32
N SER A 16 -18.04 -3.89 9.28
CA SER A 16 -18.87 -3.43 10.41
C SER A 16 -18.08 -2.93 11.62
N ALA A 17 -16.74 -3.10 11.64
CA ALA A 17 -15.86 -2.71 12.75
C ALA A 17 -14.50 -2.19 12.25
N PRO A 18 -13.74 -1.43 13.06
CA PRO A 18 -12.39 -0.99 12.71
C PRO A 18 -11.46 -2.17 12.42
N VAL A 19 -10.82 -2.14 11.25
CA VAL A 19 -9.87 -3.18 10.81
C VAL A 19 -8.45 -2.72 11.12
N SER A 20 -7.64 -3.63 11.67
CA SER A 20 -6.19 -3.48 11.76
C SER A 20 -5.51 -4.60 11.01
N ILE A 21 -4.29 -4.35 10.53
CA ILE A 21 -3.42 -5.32 9.88
C ILE A 21 -2.18 -5.44 10.73
N SER A 22 -1.79 -6.66 11.07
CA SER A 22 -0.55 -6.97 11.78
C SER A 22 0.47 -7.62 10.87
N VAL A 23 1.75 -7.52 11.24
CA VAL A 23 2.88 -8.11 10.49
C VAL A 23 2.76 -9.63 10.41
N ASP A 24 2.23 -10.29 11.44
CA ASP A 24 2.03 -11.75 11.48
C ASP A 24 1.07 -12.24 10.38
N GLU A 25 0.16 -11.38 9.94
CA GLU A 25 -0.80 -11.70 8.87
C GLU A 25 -0.22 -11.49 7.47
N LEU A 26 0.97 -10.88 7.42
CA LEU A 26 1.74 -10.64 6.21
C LEU A 26 2.85 -11.70 6.06
N GLU A 27 2.76 -12.82 6.81
CA GLU A 27 3.68 -13.94 6.72
C GLU A 27 3.93 -14.36 5.27
N GLY A 28 5.21 -14.33 4.86
CA GLY A 28 5.64 -14.63 3.50
C GLY A 28 5.85 -13.41 2.60
N LEU A 29 5.41 -12.21 2.99
CA LEU A 29 5.78 -10.98 2.30
C LEU A 29 7.24 -10.61 2.59
N ARG A 30 7.94 -10.24 1.52
CA ARG A 30 9.32 -9.75 1.60
C ARG A 30 9.32 -8.31 2.10
N GLU A 31 10.41 -7.91 2.73
CA GLU A 31 10.66 -6.50 3.01
C GLU A 31 10.58 -5.67 1.72
N GLY A 32 10.07 -4.45 1.86
CA GLY A 32 9.87 -3.54 0.76
C GLY A 32 8.50 -2.88 0.75
N THR A 33 8.19 -2.22 -0.37
CA THR A 33 6.91 -1.54 -0.58
C THR A 33 5.76 -2.53 -0.56
N LEU A 34 4.79 -2.27 0.31
CA LEU A 34 3.53 -2.99 0.33
C LEU A 34 2.42 -2.21 -0.39
N LEU A 35 2.42 -0.88 -0.26
CA LEU A 35 1.45 -0.01 -0.91
C LEU A 35 2.08 1.33 -1.23
N TYR A 36 1.84 1.82 -2.45
CA TYR A 36 2.30 3.15 -2.86
C TYR A 36 1.20 3.91 -3.58
N GLY A 37 0.95 5.13 -3.15
CA GLY A 37 -0.14 5.95 -3.63
C GLY A 37 0.02 7.42 -3.25
N TYR A 38 -1.09 8.13 -3.19
CA TYR A 38 -1.09 9.53 -2.78
C TYR A 38 -2.42 9.96 -2.16
N THR A 39 -2.37 11.01 -1.35
CA THR A 39 -3.51 11.60 -0.66
C THR A 39 -4.27 12.61 -1.52
N CYS A 40 -5.42 13.08 -1.05
CA CYS A 40 -6.15 14.20 -1.65
C CYS A 40 -5.29 15.45 -1.86
N ASP A 41 -4.38 15.72 -0.92
CA ASP A 41 -3.42 16.83 -0.94
C ASP A 41 -2.24 16.60 -1.88
N ARG A 42 -2.21 15.45 -2.56
CA ARG A 42 -1.16 14.99 -3.48
C ARG A 42 0.17 14.70 -2.80
N ASP A 43 0.17 14.49 -1.49
CA ASP A 43 1.31 13.93 -0.78
C ASP A 43 1.48 12.46 -1.17
N SER A 44 2.73 12.03 -1.35
CA SER A 44 3.07 10.62 -1.51
C SER A 44 2.69 9.86 -0.25
N PHE A 45 2.06 8.71 -0.44
CA PHE A 45 1.64 7.81 0.64
C PHE A 45 2.32 6.47 0.42
N HIS A 46 3.22 6.10 1.32
CA HIS A 46 4.05 4.91 1.17
C HIS A 46 3.93 4.02 2.40
N VAL A 47 3.51 2.78 2.18
CA VAL A 47 3.52 1.73 3.19
C VAL A 47 4.53 0.67 2.81
N TYR A 48 5.38 0.31 3.75
CA TYR A 48 6.43 -0.69 3.54
C TYR A 48 6.65 -1.54 4.80
N LEU A 49 7.20 -2.73 4.60
CA LEU A 49 7.63 -3.65 5.64
C LEU A 49 9.15 -3.62 5.73
N THR A 50 9.69 -3.37 6.92
CA THR A 50 11.13 -3.47 7.21
C THR A 50 11.34 -3.76 8.68
N ASP A 51 12.37 -4.53 9.03
CA ASP A 51 12.74 -4.83 10.41
C ASP A 51 11.57 -5.38 11.25
N GLY A 52 10.65 -6.13 10.60
CA GLY A 52 9.46 -6.71 11.24
C GLY A 52 8.39 -5.69 11.64
N LEU A 53 8.41 -4.48 11.06
CA LEU A 53 7.43 -3.42 11.33
C LEU A 53 6.74 -2.96 10.05
N LEU A 54 5.46 -2.63 10.17
CA LEU A 54 4.74 -1.85 9.18
C LEU A 54 5.09 -0.39 9.37
N HIS A 55 5.50 0.28 8.30
CA HIS A 55 5.74 1.71 8.27
C HIS A 55 4.76 2.36 7.32
N ARG A 56 4.13 3.46 7.75
CA ARG A 56 3.43 4.38 6.86
C ARG A 56 4.14 5.73 6.91
N PHE A 57 4.63 6.15 5.75
CA PHE A 57 5.33 7.42 5.54
C PHE A 57 4.56 8.27 4.53
N VAL A 58 4.18 9.47 4.93
CA VAL A 58 3.50 10.46 4.09
C VAL A 58 4.37 11.69 3.95
N TYR A 59 4.62 12.11 2.72
CA TYR A 59 5.55 13.21 2.41
C TYR A 59 5.10 13.99 1.18
N SER A 60 5.36 15.29 1.18
CA SER A 60 5.09 16.17 0.05
C SER A 60 6.10 15.96 -1.08
N TYR A 61 5.84 16.60 -2.23
CA TYR A 61 6.68 16.48 -3.43
C TYR A 61 8.15 16.87 -3.22
N ASP A 62 8.43 17.83 -2.33
CA ASP A 62 9.78 18.26 -1.95
C ASP A 62 10.48 17.30 -0.99
N GLY A 63 9.83 16.22 -0.58
CA GLY A 63 10.32 15.24 0.39
C GLY A 63 10.07 15.63 1.84
N THR A 64 9.40 16.75 2.12
CA THR A 64 9.06 17.13 3.49
C THR A 64 8.10 16.12 4.10
N ARG A 65 8.49 15.55 5.24
CA ARG A 65 7.67 14.57 5.96
C ARG A 65 6.43 15.24 6.56
N THR A 66 5.25 14.88 6.08
CA THR A 66 3.96 15.31 6.62
C THR A 66 3.51 14.41 7.77
N SER A 67 3.73 13.09 7.66
CA SER A 67 3.26 12.14 8.67
C SER A 67 4.06 10.85 8.66
N TYR A 68 4.25 10.24 9.82
CA TYR A 68 4.91 8.94 9.96
C TYR A 68 4.32 8.17 11.13
N VAL A 69 4.08 6.87 10.91
CA VAL A 69 3.73 5.92 11.97
C VAL A 69 4.35 4.58 11.63
N ALA A 70 4.78 3.83 12.65
CA ALA A 70 5.24 2.47 12.49
C ALA A 70 4.81 1.59 13.66
N GLY A 71 4.66 0.30 13.42
CA GLY A 71 4.29 -0.66 14.44
C GLY A 71 4.15 -2.08 13.89
N THR A 72 4.04 -3.05 14.80
CA THR A 72 3.73 -4.44 14.44
C THR A 72 2.28 -4.62 13.99
N SER A 73 1.42 -3.64 14.27
CA SER A 73 0.08 -3.56 13.70
C SER A 73 -0.32 -2.10 13.49
N LEU A 74 -0.97 -1.83 12.35
CA LEU A 74 -1.53 -0.53 12.02
C LEU A 74 -3.02 -0.67 11.67
N PRO A 75 -3.85 0.33 12.00
CA PRO A 75 -5.24 0.35 11.55
C PRO A 75 -5.28 0.54 10.03
N ALA A 76 -6.27 -0.02 9.36
CA ALA A 76 -6.37 0.02 7.90
C ALA A 76 -6.42 1.45 7.33
N ARG A 77 -6.96 2.42 8.10
CA ARG A 77 -6.94 3.85 7.75
C ARG A 77 -5.54 4.46 7.65
N ASP A 78 -4.57 3.86 8.32
CA ASP A 78 -3.16 4.26 8.25
C ASP A 78 -2.40 3.43 7.20
N ILE A 79 -3.07 2.52 6.49
CA ILE A 79 -2.50 1.70 5.42
C ILE A 79 -3.02 2.14 4.05
N VAL A 80 -4.26 2.61 3.97
CA VAL A 80 -4.91 3.00 2.72
C VAL A 80 -5.03 4.53 2.62
N PRO A 81 -4.51 5.16 1.55
CA PRO A 81 -4.67 6.59 1.35
C PRO A 81 -6.13 6.95 1.01
N ASN A 82 -6.51 8.18 1.31
CA ASN A 82 -7.86 8.72 1.04
C ASN A 82 -8.13 9.07 -0.43
N LYS A 83 -7.21 8.79 -1.37
CA LYS A 83 -7.38 9.10 -2.79
C LYS A 83 -7.09 7.94 -3.72
N ARG A 84 -5.82 7.61 -3.96
CA ARG A 84 -5.46 6.63 -5.00
C ARG A 84 -4.21 5.84 -4.67
N VAL A 85 -4.17 4.59 -5.12
CA VAL A 85 -3.06 3.64 -4.98
C VAL A 85 -2.63 3.15 -6.36
N TYR A 86 -1.33 3.12 -6.61
CA TYR A 86 -0.76 2.59 -7.84
C TYR A 86 -0.64 1.07 -7.72
N PRO A 87 -1.29 0.27 -8.59
CA PRO A 87 -1.29 -1.19 -8.46
C PRO A 87 0.10 -1.81 -8.66
N GLU A 88 0.95 -1.20 -9.49
CA GLU A 88 2.21 -1.78 -9.92
C GLU A 88 3.21 -1.99 -8.75
N PRO A 89 3.51 -0.98 -7.92
CA PRO A 89 4.35 -1.13 -6.72
C PRO A 89 3.63 -1.72 -5.50
N THR A 90 2.33 -2.00 -5.59
CA THR A 90 1.52 -2.49 -4.47
C THR A 90 1.52 -4.02 -4.43
N SER A 91 1.62 -4.59 -3.22
CA SER A 91 1.52 -6.03 -2.96
C SER A 91 0.09 -6.50 -3.19
N VAL A 92 -0.06 -7.58 -3.97
CA VAL A 92 -1.37 -8.19 -4.22
C VAL A 92 -1.93 -8.84 -2.97
N GLU A 93 -1.07 -9.43 -2.15
CA GLU A 93 -1.42 -10.09 -0.90
C GLU A 93 -1.99 -9.09 0.10
N LEU A 94 -1.38 -7.91 0.25
CA LEU A 94 -1.91 -6.85 1.10
C LEU A 94 -3.29 -6.40 0.62
N VAL A 95 -3.47 -6.21 -0.69
CA VAL A 95 -4.77 -5.81 -1.26
C VAL A 95 -5.83 -6.87 -1.02
N ARG A 96 -5.51 -8.15 -1.28
CA ARG A 96 -6.41 -9.28 -1.02
C ARG A 96 -6.81 -9.35 0.46
N LEU A 97 -5.86 -9.15 1.38
CA LEU A 97 -6.12 -9.13 2.81
C LEU A 97 -7.06 -7.98 3.21
N LEU A 98 -6.80 -6.76 2.71
CA LEU A 98 -7.65 -5.59 2.98
C LEU A 98 -9.07 -5.79 2.46
N TRP A 99 -9.21 -6.31 1.24
CA TRP A 99 -10.51 -6.55 0.62
C TRP A 99 -11.30 -7.67 1.27
N ALA A 100 -10.63 -8.75 1.69
CA ALA A 100 -11.26 -9.81 2.49
C ALA A 100 -11.83 -9.28 3.81
N ARG A 101 -11.29 -8.15 4.31
CA ARG A 101 -11.78 -7.43 5.49
C ARG A 101 -12.69 -6.26 5.17
N GLY A 102 -13.15 -6.15 3.93
CA GLY A 102 -14.07 -5.12 3.51
C GLY A 102 -13.45 -3.74 3.28
N VAL A 103 -12.13 -3.58 3.48
CA VAL A 103 -11.46 -2.29 3.31
C VAL A 103 -11.21 -2.07 1.83
N ASP A 104 -11.88 -1.09 1.24
CA ASP A 104 -11.63 -0.73 -0.15
C ASP A 104 -10.24 -0.11 -0.33
N VAL A 105 -9.57 -0.45 -1.43
CA VAL A 105 -8.26 0.11 -1.81
C VAL A 105 -8.45 0.80 -3.14
N PRO A 106 -8.33 2.14 -3.23
CA PRO A 106 -8.69 2.89 -4.41
C PRO A 106 -7.61 2.80 -5.50
N LEU A 107 -7.49 1.63 -6.12
CA LEU A 107 -6.50 1.35 -7.16
C LEU A 107 -6.74 2.23 -8.39
N THR A 108 -5.66 2.76 -8.95
CA THR A 108 -5.69 3.37 -10.29
C THR A 108 -5.67 2.28 -11.37
N ARG A 109 -5.97 2.67 -12.61
CA ARG A 109 -5.76 1.81 -13.77
C ARG A 109 -4.29 1.38 -13.84
N TYR A 110 -4.07 0.08 -14.01
CA TYR A 110 -2.76 -0.50 -14.27
C TYR A 110 -2.08 0.10 -15.52
N SER A 111 -0.76 0.23 -15.48
CA SER A 111 0.09 0.75 -16.55
C SER A 111 1.36 -0.08 -16.70
N ASP A 112 1.58 -0.65 -17.88
CA ASP A 112 2.79 -1.42 -18.20
C ASP A 112 4.07 -0.57 -18.07
N GLU A 113 4.00 0.72 -18.40
CA GLU A 113 5.11 1.66 -18.26
C GLU A 113 5.54 1.79 -16.78
N ARG A 114 4.57 1.95 -15.86
CA ARG A 114 4.86 1.98 -14.42
C ARG A 114 5.32 0.63 -13.89
N ALA A 115 4.77 -0.46 -14.42
CA ALA A 115 5.20 -1.81 -14.05
C ALA A 115 6.67 -2.05 -14.43
N ALA A 116 7.09 -1.58 -15.60
CA ALA A 116 8.50 -1.64 -16.03
C ALA A 116 9.43 -0.84 -15.11
N LEU A 117 8.99 0.32 -14.61
CA LEU A 117 9.74 1.10 -13.62
C LEU A 117 9.75 0.48 -12.22
N ALA A 118 8.74 -0.32 -11.90
CA ALA A 118 8.63 -0.98 -10.60
C ALA A 118 9.37 -2.32 -10.55
N MET A 119 9.52 -3.01 -11.68
CA MET A 119 10.15 -4.33 -11.78
C MET A 119 11.59 -4.31 -11.26
N GLY A 120 11.92 -5.27 -10.38
CA GLY A 120 13.27 -5.43 -9.81
C GLY A 120 13.59 -4.50 -8.64
N HIS A 121 12.68 -3.61 -8.23
CA HIS A 121 12.86 -2.74 -7.08
C HIS A 121 12.02 -3.24 -5.90
N ALA A 122 12.65 -3.53 -4.76
CA ALA A 122 11.94 -3.79 -3.51
C ALA A 122 11.30 -2.52 -2.92
N TRP A 123 11.80 -1.34 -3.32
CA TRP A 123 11.44 -0.05 -2.74
C TRP A 123 10.95 0.92 -3.83
N HIS A 124 9.81 1.57 -3.59
CA HIS A 124 9.21 2.53 -4.50
C HIS A 124 8.95 3.83 -3.74
N GLY A 125 9.51 4.93 -4.26
CA GLY A 125 9.63 6.18 -3.52
C GLY A 125 11.05 6.36 -2.99
N LYS A 126 11.68 7.50 -3.31
CA LYS A 126 12.98 7.88 -2.77
C LYS A 126 12.72 8.76 -1.55
N VAL A 127 12.86 8.22 -0.35
CA VAL A 127 13.17 9.06 0.80
C VAL A 127 14.67 9.32 0.72
N LYS A 128 15.05 10.56 0.39
CA LYS A 128 16.44 11.00 0.51
C LYS A 128 16.77 11.26 1.98
#